data_AF-A0A0F8ZYA2-F1
#
_entry.id   AF-A0A0F8ZYA2-F1
#
_cell.length_a   1.000
_cell.length_b   1.000
_cell.length_c   1.000
_cell.angle_alpha   90.00
_cell.angle_beta   90.00
_cell.angle_gamma   90.00
#
_symmetry.space_group_name_H-M   'P 1'
#
loop_
_entity.id
_entity.type
_entity.pdbx_description
1 polymer ?
#
loop_
_entity_poly.entity_id
_entity_poly.type
_entity_poly.pdbx_seq_one_letter_code
_entity_poly.pdbx_strand_id
1 'polypeptide(L)'
;MVIRERGRKRTVEERLHYYSLPMGEHLMWCGSSDGGGYGQISIEGKQEKTHRLAWEFAYGPIPTGLKVLHLCHLPPCIKAEHLYLGTQANNVDDAIRAGNHLGGRPSIAGTTEAR
;
A
#
# COMPACT_ATOMS: atom_id res chain seq x y z
N MET A 1 -5.18 29.33 0.11
CA MET A 1 -3.99 29.72 -0.69
C MET A 1 -2.78 29.01 -0.11
N VAL A 2 -2.43 27.81 -0.62
CA VAL A 2 -1.20 27.12 -0.19
C VAL A 2 -0.03 27.70 -0.97
N ILE A 3 0.78 28.51 -0.30
CA ILE A 3 2.01 29.07 -0.86
C ILE A 3 2.95 27.89 -1.16
N ARG A 4 3.19 27.63 -2.44
CA ARG A 4 4.17 26.63 -2.88
C ARG A 4 5.56 27.26 -2.74
N GLU A 5 6.25 26.99 -1.63
CA GLU A 5 7.67 27.34 -1.49
C GLU A 5 8.46 26.66 -2.62
N ARG A 6 8.94 27.46 -3.59
CA ARG A 6 9.81 26.99 -4.66
C ARG A 6 11.21 26.80 -4.07
N GLY A 7 11.68 25.55 -3.97
CA GLY A 7 13.10 25.27 -3.69
C GLY A 7 13.39 24.03 -2.85
N ARG A 8 12.50 23.60 -1.96
CA ARG A 8 12.71 22.40 -1.13
C ARG A 8 12.17 21.16 -1.82
N LYS A 9 13.05 20.19 -2.13
CA LYS A 9 12.59 18.84 -2.50
C LYS A 9 11.97 18.19 -1.25
N ARG A 10 10.71 17.75 -1.36
CA ARG A 10 10.06 17.00 -0.28
C ARG A 10 10.85 15.73 0.02
N THR A 11 10.95 15.37 1.30
CA THR A 11 11.46 14.05 1.71
C THR A 11 10.53 12.95 1.20
N VAL A 12 10.98 11.69 1.25
CA VAL A 12 10.13 10.56 0.85
C VAL A 12 8.88 10.46 1.74
N GLU A 13 9.06 10.61 3.05
CA GLU A 13 7.97 10.61 4.04
C GLU A 13 6.97 11.75 3.77
N GLU A 14 7.44 12.97 3.52
CA GLU A 14 6.58 14.10 3.17
C GLU A 14 5.80 13.85 1.89
N ARG A 15 6.38 13.14 0.92
CA ARG A 15 5.68 12.74 -0.31
C ARG A 15 4.62 11.68 -0.02
N LEU A 16 4.89 10.70 0.86
CA LEU A 16 3.90 9.71 1.29
C LEU A 16 2.67 10.39 1.88
N HIS A 17 2.86 11.33 2.82
CA HIS A 17 1.75 12.07 3.41
C HIS A 17 1.05 12.99 2.42
N TYR A 18 1.81 13.69 1.57
CA TYR A 18 1.25 14.67 0.62
C TYR A 18 0.31 14.04 -0.42
N TYR A 19 0.60 12.82 -0.87
CA TYR A 19 -0.18 12.11 -1.88
C TYR A 19 -1.18 11.12 -1.29
N SER A 20 -1.45 11.19 0.02
CA SER A 20 -2.39 10.29 0.67
C SER A 20 -3.58 11.03 1.26
N LEU A 21 -4.74 10.39 1.16
CA LEU A 21 -6.01 10.90 1.67
C LEU A 21 -6.60 9.92 2.69
N PRO A 22 -7.10 10.40 3.84
CA PRO A 22 -7.87 9.55 4.75
C PRO A 22 -9.20 9.18 4.08
N MET A 23 -9.54 7.90 4.12
CA MET A 23 -10.80 7.36 3.60
C MET A 23 -11.33 6.30 4.57
N GLY A 24 -12.28 6.72 5.42
CA GLY A 24 -12.72 5.90 6.55
C GLY A 24 -11.54 5.59 7.48
N GLU A 25 -11.34 4.32 7.80
CA GLU A 25 -10.23 3.85 8.63
C GLU A 25 -8.90 3.72 7.86
N HIS A 26 -8.87 3.99 6.55
CA HIS A 26 -7.69 3.79 5.70
C HIS A 26 -6.97 5.11 5.40
N LEU A 27 -5.66 5.01 5.16
CA LEU A 27 -4.87 6.07 4.53
C LEU A 27 -4.54 5.63 3.10
N MET A 28 -5.21 6.22 2.11
CA MET A 28 -5.15 5.78 0.72
C MET A 28 -4.06 6.51 -0.04
N TRP A 29 -3.19 5.80 -0.73
CA TRP A 29 -2.24 6.36 -1.68
C TRP A 29 -2.96 6.77 -2.98
N CYS A 30 -2.85 8.05 -3.33
CA CYS A 30 -3.45 8.64 -4.53
C CYS A 30 -2.42 8.97 -5.62
N GLY A 31 -1.17 8.53 -5.46
CA GLY A 31 -0.15 8.64 -6.51
C GLY A 31 -0.19 7.48 -7.51
N SER A 32 0.93 7.22 -8.19
CA SER A 32 1.04 6.11 -9.16
C SER A 32 0.90 4.76 -8.46
N SER A 33 0.31 3.79 -9.15
CA SER A 33 0.25 2.37 -8.76
C SER A 33 0.81 1.48 -9.88
N ASP A 34 1.13 0.23 -9.53
CA ASP A 34 1.49 -0.79 -10.52
C ASP A 34 0.25 -1.50 -11.12
N GLY A 35 0.47 -2.48 -12.00
CA GLY A 35 -0.60 -3.27 -12.61
C GLY A 35 -1.41 -4.13 -11.63
N GLY A 36 -0.95 -4.31 -10.38
CA GLY A 36 -1.67 -4.97 -9.29
C GLY A 36 -2.39 -4.01 -8.35
N GLY A 37 -2.36 -2.70 -8.63
CA GLY A 37 -2.97 -1.66 -7.80
C GLY A 37 -2.12 -1.23 -6.59
N TYR A 38 -0.92 -1.80 -6.41
CA TYR A 38 -0.05 -1.41 -5.30
C TYR A 38 0.57 -0.04 -5.57
N GLY A 39 0.41 0.86 -4.62
CA GLY A 39 1.03 2.19 -4.68
C GLY A 39 2.55 2.12 -4.85
N GLN A 40 3.07 3.01 -5.67
CA GLN A 40 4.50 3.12 -5.97
C GLN A 40 4.95 4.58 -6.00
N ILE A 41 6.20 4.79 -5.59
CA ILE A 41 6.83 6.10 -5.55
C ILE A 41 8.28 5.99 -6.05
N SER A 42 8.67 6.92 -6.92
CA SER A 42 10.04 6.95 -7.43
C SER A 42 10.98 7.63 -6.42
N ILE A 43 12.04 6.93 -6.03
CA ILE A 43 13.12 7.39 -5.15
C ILE A 43 14.43 7.14 -5.90
N GLU A 44 15.18 8.21 -6.19
CA GLU A 44 16.48 8.12 -6.89
C GLU A 44 16.44 7.30 -8.20
N GLY A 45 15.33 7.40 -8.94
CA GLY A 45 15.12 6.68 -10.20
C GLY A 45 14.63 5.23 -10.06
N LYS A 46 14.49 4.71 -8.83
CA LYS A 46 13.93 3.39 -8.54
C LYS A 46 12.47 3.50 -8.10
N GLN A 47 11.64 2.53 -8.47
CA GLN A 47 10.25 2.46 -8.03
C GLN A 47 10.16 1.65 -6.74
N GLU A 48 9.73 2.30 -5.67
CA GLU A 48 9.55 1.69 -4.36
C GLU A 48 8.07 1.56 -4.01
N LYS A 49 7.71 0.51 -3.26
CA LYS A 49 6.33 0.29 -2.83
C LYS A 49 5.97 1.17 -1.65
N THR A 50 4.88 1.91 -1.77
CA THR A 50 4.47 2.91 -0.78
C THR A 50 4.10 2.28 0.57
N HIS A 51 3.46 1.11 0.57
CA HIS A 51 3.15 0.37 1.79
C HIS A 51 4.41 -0.15 2.52
N ARG A 52 5.48 -0.53 1.78
CA ARG A 52 6.75 -0.93 2.40
C ARG A 52 7.45 0.25 3.07
N LEU A 53 7.49 1.39 2.38
CA LEU A 53 8.05 2.61 2.94
C LEU A 53 7.25 3.07 4.17
N ALA A 54 5.92 3.02 4.12
CA ALA A 54 5.07 3.36 5.25
C ALA A 54 5.34 2.48 6.47
N TRP A 55 5.56 1.18 6.26
CA TRP A 55 6.04 0.27 7.31
C TRP A 55 7.40 0.72 7.86
N GLU A 56 8.37 0.99 6.99
CA GLU A 56 9.72 1.35 7.41
C GLU A 56 9.79 2.64 8.21
N PHE A 57 8.98 3.65 7.85
CA PHE A 57 8.88 4.89 8.62
C PHE A 57 8.19 4.70 9.99
N ALA A 58 7.18 3.83 10.08
CA ALA A 58 6.42 3.63 11.31
C ALA A 58 7.08 2.64 12.30
N TYR A 59 7.66 1.57 11.78
CA TYR A 59 8.10 0.42 12.57
C TYR A 59 9.58 0.05 12.36
N GLY A 60 10.24 0.68 11.38
CA GLY A 60 11.64 0.41 11.06
C GLY A 60 11.84 -0.71 10.02
N PRO A 61 13.08 -1.19 9.86
CA PRO A 61 13.49 -1.98 8.69
C PRO A 61 12.69 -3.28 8.57
N ILE A 62 12.38 -3.65 7.32
CA ILE A 62 11.75 -4.94 7.00
C ILE A 62 12.80 -6.05 7.12
N PRO A 63 12.63 -7.05 8.01
CA PRO A 63 13.59 -8.15 8.14
C PRO A 63 13.73 -8.96 6.85
N THR A 64 14.93 -9.50 6.60
CA THR A 64 15.20 -10.31 5.41
C THR A 64 14.26 -11.50 5.31
N GLY A 65 13.69 -11.73 4.13
CA GLY A 65 12.76 -12.83 3.86
C GLY A 65 11.29 -12.53 4.22
N LEU A 66 11.02 -11.40 4.89
CA LEU A 66 9.66 -10.95 5.17
C LEU A 66 9.16 -9.94 4.12
N LYS A 67 7.84 -9.89 3.99
CA LYS A 67 7.10 -8.95 3.15
C LYS A 67 6.11 -8.19 4.01
N VAL A 68 5.83 -6.96 3.58
CA VAL A 68 4.76 -6.15 4.18
C VAL A 68 3.46 -6.49 3.44
N LEU A 69 2.47 -6.96 4.19
CA LEU A 69 1.17 -7.42 3.71
C LEU A 69 0.05 -6.56 4.30
N HIS A 70 -1.08 -6.51 3.61
CA HIS A 70 -2.25 -5.72 4.02
C HIS A 70 -3.27 -6.58 4.77
N LEU A 71 -3.58 -6.23 6.02
CA LEU A 71 -4.72 -6.79 6.75
C LEU A 71 -6.05 -6.43 6.09
N CYS A 72 -6.11 -5.27 5.43
CA CYS A 72 -7.33 -4.75 4.81
C CYS A 72 -7.54 -5.20 3.36
N HIS A 73 -6.59 -5.91 2.75
CA HIS A 73 -6.64 -6.33 1.35
C HIS A 73 -6.88 -5.19 0.33
N LEU A 74 -6.53 -3.95 0.68
CA LEU A 74 -6.61 -2.78 -0.19
C LEU A 74 -5.20 -2.36 -0.61
N PRO A 75 -4.73 -2.70 -1.83
CA PRO A 75 -3.37 -2.42 -2.28
C PRO A 75 -2.90 -0.95 -2.17
N PRO A 76 -3.77 0.07 -2.33
CA PRO A 76 -3.37 1.47 -2.15
C PRO A 76 -3.30 1.93 -0.69
N CYS A 77 -3.76 1.14 0.29
CA CYS A 77 -3.73 1.54 1.69
C CYS A 77 -2.27 1.54 2.20
N ILE A 78 -1.86 2.63 2.84
CA ILE A 78 -0.52 2.80 3.44
C ILE A 78 -0.58 3.05 4.94
N LYS A 79 -1.75 2.88 5.57
CA LYS A 79 -1.90 3.07 7.01
C LYS A 79 -1.12 1.98 7.75
N ALA A 80 -0.15 2.38 8.56
CA ALA A 80 0.78 1.46 9.22
C ALA A 80 0.07 0.35 10.02
N GLU A 81 -1.00 0.70 10.75
CA GLU A 81 -1.82 -0.23 11.54
C GLU A 81 -2.52 -1.31 10.69
N HIS A 82 -2.68 -1.08 9.40
CA HIS A 82 -3.30 -2.04 8.47
C HIS A 82 -2.25 -2.91 7.75
N LEU A 83 -0.98 -2.76 8.11
CA LEU A 83 0.14 -3.50 7.54
C LEU A 83 0.71 -4.47 8.57
N TYR A 84 1.27 -5.58 8.09
CA TYR A 84 1.95 -6.55 8.94
C TYR A 84 3.09 -7.23 8.18
N LEU A 85 4.04 -7.80 8.92
CA LEU A 85 5.11 -8.61 8.32
C LEU A 85 4.67 -10.07 8.21
N GLY A 86 4.81 -10.62 7.01
CA GLY A 86 4.53 -12.03 6.73
C GLY A 86 5.55 -12.64 5.79
N THR A 87 5.53 -13.96 5.70
CA THR A 87 6.30 -14.71 4.71
C THR A 87 5.56 -14.77 3.37
N GLN A 88 6.26 -15.17 2.31
CA GLN A 88 5.60 -15.49 1.03
C GLN A 88 4.52 -16.57 1.20
N ALA A 89 4.71 -17.53 2.11
CA ALA A 89 3.70 -18.55 2.42
C ALA A 89 2.44 -17.91 3.02
N ASN A 90 2.59 -16.96 3.96
CA ASN A 90 1.44 -16.22 4.51
C ASN A 90 0.67 -15.45 3.43
N ASN A 91 1.37 -14.82 2.49
CA ASN A 91 0.73 -14.12 1.38
C ASN A 91 -0.05 -15.06 0.44
N VAL A 92 0.47 -16.27 0.20
CA VAL A 92 -0.22 -17.29 -0.61
C VAL A 92 -1.43 -17.84 0.14
N ASP A 93 -1.31 -18.12 1.44
CA ASP A 93 -2.42 -18.58 2.27
C ASP A 93 -3.56 -17.55 2.32
N ASP A 94 -3.25 -16.25 2.47
CA ASP A 94 -4.23 -15.17 2.41
C ASP A 94 -4.90 -15.09 1.03
N ALA A 95 -4.14 -15.22 -0.06
CA ALA A 95 -4.69 -15.24 -1.41
C ALA A 95 -5.59 -16.46 -1.65
N ILE A 96 -5.25 -17.62 -1.09
CA ILE A 96 -6.09 -18.83 -1.14
C ILE A 96 -7.38 -18.62 -0.36
N ARG A 97 -7.29 -18.12 0.89
CA ARG A 97 -8.43 -17.80 1.75
C ARG A 97 -9.37 -16.78 1.12
N ALA A 98 -8.82 -15.80 0.41
CA ALA A 98 -9.57 -14.77 -0.30
C ALA A 98 -10.15 -15.24 -1.66
N GLY A 99 -9.93 -16.49 -2.08
CA GLY A 99 -10.44 -17.01 -3.35
C GLY A 99 -9.63 -16.58 -4.60
N ASN A 100 -8.49 -15.92 -4.43
CA ASN A 100 -7.71 -15.26 -5.49
C ASN A 100 -6.61 -16.14 -6.10
N HIS A 101 -6.70 -17.46 -5.96
CA HIS A 101 -5.64 -18.43 -6.27
C HIS A 101 -5.52 -18.81 -7.76
N LEU A 102 -6.37 -18.27 -8.64
CA LEU A 102 -6.45 -18.69 -10.05
C LEU A 102 -5.98 -17.62 -11.05
N GLY A 103 -4.99 -16.77 -10.75
CA GLY A 103 -4.31 -15.94 -11.77
C GLY A 103 -5.19 -15.03 -12.65
N GLY A 104 -6.49 -14.94 -12.37
CA GLY A 104 -7.47 -14.12 -13.06
C GLY A 104 -7.55 -12.78 -12.36
N ARG A 105 -7.66 -11.71 -13.14
CA ARG A 105 -7.95 -10.37 -12.60
C ARG A 105 -9.13 -10.48 -11.63
N PRO A 106 -9.12 -9.75 -10.51
CA PRO A 106 -10.22 -9.78 -9.57
C PRO A 106 -11.51 -9.42 -10.32
N SER A 107 -12.48 -10.34 -10.29
CA SER A 107 -13.84 -10.04 -10.69
C SER A 107 -14.39 -9.05 -9.68
N ILE A 108 -14.72 -7.85 -10.13
CA ILE A 108 -15.64 -6.95 -9.43
C ILE A 108 -17.06 -7.57 -9.44
N ALA A 109 -17.24 -8.71 -8.80
CA ALA A 109 -18.56 -9.16 -8.35
C ALA A 109 -18.80 -8.41 -7.04
N GLY A 110 -19.53 -7.31 -7.06
CA GLY A 110 -20.97 -7.33 -7.29
C GLY A 110 -21.61 -7.15 -5.93
N THR A 111 -22.04 -5.92 -5.65
CA THR A 111 -22.97 -5.59 -4.58
C THR A 111 -24.19 -6.50 -4.64
N THR A 112 -24.46 -7.25 -3.59
CA THR A 112 -25.85 -7.55 -3.19
C THR A 112 -25.90 -7.70 -1.68
N GLU A 113 -26.73 -6.83 -1.10
CA GLU A 113 -27.22 -6.89 0.27
C GLU A 113 -27.84 -8.26 0.57
N ALA A 114 -27.66 -8.75 1.80
CA ALA A 114 -28.65 -9.59 2.50
C ALA A 114 -28.19 -9.87 3.93
N ARG A 115 -28.68 -9.09 4.89
CA ARG A 115 -29.57 -9.61 5.95
C ARG A 115 -30.33 -8.50 6.64
#